data_AF-A0A967IJX8-F1
#
_entry.id   AF-A0A967IJX8-F1
#
_cell.length_a   1.000
_cell.length_b   1.000
_cell.length_c   1.000
_cell.angle_alpha   90.00
_cell.angle_beta   90.00
_cell.angle_gamma   90.00
#
_symmetry.space_group_name_H-M   'P 1'
#
loop_
_entity.id
_entity.type
_entity.pdbx_description
1 polymer ?
#
loop_
_entity_poly.entity_id
_entity_poly.type
_entity_poly.pdbx_seq_one_letter_code
_entity_poly.pdbx_strand_id
1 'polypeptide(L)' 'MISDDAPAVSPSIDTAIDGSYPIARPLLMYTAGQPTGPVGVYMEWILDAAGQCIILGKGYAPVQSVSCG' A
#
# COMPACT_ATOMS: atom_id res chain seq x y z
N MET A 1 -2.97 17.15 10.39
CA MET A 1 -2.02 17.48 11.48
C MET A 1 -2.51 16.76 12.71
N ILE A 2 -1.74 15.84 13.27
CA ILE A 2 -2.09 15.19 14.54
C ILE A 2 -1.67 16.13 15.67
N SER A 3 -2.58 16.38 16.62
CA SER A 3 -2.28 17.16 17.83
C SER A 3 -1.58 16.28 18.85
N ASP A 4 -0.72 16.87 19.68
CA ASP A 4 0.02 16.14 20.73
C ASP A 4 -0.91 15.46 21.76
N ASP A 5 -2.17 15.91 21.88
CA ASP A 5 -3.22 15.33 22.74
C ASP A 5 -4.07 14.23 22.07
N ALA A 6 -3.74 13.83 20.83
CA ALA A 6 -4.50 12.78 20.15
C ALA A 6 -4.32 11.41 20.83
N PRO A 7 -5.38 10.57 20.90
CA PRO A 7 -5.26 9.23 21.44
C PRO A 7 -4.26 8.40 20.62
N ALA A 8 -3.47 7.57 21.31
CA ALA A 8 -2.53 6.67 20.66
C ALA A 8 -3.28 5.66 19.78
N VAL A 9 -2.80 5.46 18.55
CA VAL A 9 -3.33 4.50 17.58
C VAL A 9 -2.32 3.36 17.43
N SER A 10 -2.79 2.11 17.53
CA SER A 10 -1.93 0.95 17.32
C SER A 10 -1.60 0.76 15.82
N PRO A 11 -0.38 0.31 15.48
CA PRO A 11 -0.03 0.00 14.10
C PRO A 11 -0.78 -1.23 13.62
N SER A 12 -1.50 -1.10 12.50
CA SER A 12 -2.20 -2.19 11.81
C SER A 12 -2.32 -1.86 10.33
N ILE A 13 -2.73 -2.83 9.51
CA ILE A 13 -3.02 -2.58 8.08
C ILE A 13 -4.15 -1.56 7.95
N ASP A 14 -5.23 -1.73 8.72
CA ASP A 14 -6.39 -0.85 8.66
C ASP A 14 -6.03 0.59 9.05
N THR A 15 -5.31 0.76 10.16
CA THR A 15 -4.89 2.09 10.65
C THR A 15 -3.81 2.74 9.77
N ALA A 16 -3.07 1.95 9.00
CA ALA A 16 -2.14 2.47 7.99
C ALA A 16 -2.85 2.92 6.71
N ILE A 17 -3.90 2.20 6.27
CA ILE A 17 -4.68 2.51 5.07
C ILE A 17 -5.58 3.73 5.28
N ASP A 18 -6.25 3.83 6.43
CA ASP A 18 -7.16 4.94 6.73
C ASP A 18 -6.43 6.23 7.18
N GLY A 19 -5.11 6.14 7.41
CA GLY A 19 -4.25 7.26 7.79
C GLY A 19 -4.35 7.68 9.27
N SER A 20 -5.07 6.94 10.10
CA SER A 20 -5.15 7.18 11.55
C SER A 20 -3.83 6.88 12.26
N TYR A 21 -3.01 5.98 11.73
CA TYR A 21 -1.64 5.76 12.18
C TYR A 21 -0.67 6.68 11.43
N PRO A 22 -0.18 7.77 12.06
CA PRO A 22 0.58 8.83 11.37
C PRO A 22 1.93 8.40 10.78
N ILE A 23 2.48 7.30 11.27
CA ILE A 23 3.84 6.86 10.90
C ILE A 23 3.78 5.96 9.65
N ALA A 24 2.59 5.70 9.09
CA ALA A 24 2.45 5.03 7.80
C ALA A 24 2.83 5.96 6.63
N ARG A 25 3.37 5.38 5.56
CA ARG A 25 3.67 6.11 4.31
C ARG A 25 3.34 5.27 3.08
N PRO A 26 2.83 5.88 2.01
CA PRO A 26 2.60 5.16 0.76
C PRO A 26 3.92 4.75 0.10
N LEU A 27 3.93 3.57 -0.52
CA LEU A 27 5.03 3.11 -1.36
C LEU A 27 4.74 3.48 -2.81
N LEU A 28 5.25 4.63 -3.23
CA LEU A 28 5.00 5.17 -4.56
C LEU A 28 6.04 4.65 -5.57
N MET A 29 5.56 4.15 -6.71
CA MET A 29 6.36 3.80 -7.87
C MET A 29 6.28 4.92 -8.90
N TYR A 30 7.42 5.43 -9.36
CA TYR A 30 7.47 6.52 -10.34
C TYR A 30 8.04 6.03 -11.67
N THR A 31 7.40 6.45 -12.76
CA THR A 31 7.86 6.16 -14.12
C THR A 31 7.91 7.44 -14.94
N ALA A 32 8.81 7.50 -15.92
CA ALA A 32 8.91 8.65 -16.82
C ALA A 32 7.80 8.60 -17.86
N GLY A 33 6.66 9.22 -17.55
CA GLY A 33 5.45 9.17 -18.37
C GLY A 33 4.62 7.91 -18.11
N GLN A 34 3.80 7.50 -19.09
CA GLN A 34 3.02 6.27 -18.97
C GLN A 34 3.91 5.04 -19.17
N PRO A 35 3.91 4.05 -18.27
CA PRO A 35 4.74 2.87 -18.38
C PRO A 35 4.26 1.99 -19.55
N THR A 36 5.19 1.56 -20.40
CA THR A 36 4.92 0.68 -21.55
C THR A 36 5.89 -0.49 -21.58
N GLY A 37 5.59 -1.50 -22.40
CA GLY A 37 6.48 -2.66 -22.58
C GLY A 37 6.69 -3.41 -21.27
N PRO A 38 7.92 -3.90 -20.99
CA PRO A 38 8.20 -4.67 -19.78
C PRO A 38 7.89 -3.93 -18.47
N VAL A 39 8.07 -2.62 -18.43
CA VAL A 39 7.74 -1.81 -17.24
C VAL A 39 6.23 -1.75 -17.04
N GLY A 40 5.46 -1.56 -18.11
CA GLY A 40 3.99 -1.61 -18.04
C GLY A 40 3.48 -2.94 -17.51
N VAL A 41 3.98 -4.05 -18.04
CA VAL A 41 3.63 -5.41 -17.57
C VAL A 41 3.94 -5.59 -16.09
N TYR A 42 5.09 -5.10 -15.63
CA TYR A 42 5.42 -5.16 -14.20
C TYR A 42 4.48 -4.30 -13.34
N MET A 43 4.17 -3.07 -13.78
CA MET A 43 3.27 -2.17 -13.07
C MET A 43 1.85 -2.73 -12.97
N GLU A 44 1.37 -3.39 -14.03
CA GLU A 44 0.09 -4.13 -14.03
C GLU A 44 0.12 -5.29 -13.03
N TRP A 45 1.19 -6.09 -13.04
CA TRP A 45 1.33 -7.24 -12.14
C TRP A 45 1.39 -6.84 -10.65
N ILE A 46 2.16 -5.80 -10.29
CA ILE A 46 2.22 -5.38 -8.87
C ILE A 46 0.87 -4.85 -8.36
N LEU A 47 0.00 -4.36 -9.24
CA LEU A 47 -1.34 -3.87 -8.90
C LEU A 47 -2.41 -4.97 -8.94
N ASP A 48 -2.13 -6.11 -9.55
CA ASP A 48 -3.05 -7.24 -9.62
C ASP A 48 -3.20 -7.97 -8.27
N ALA A 49 -4.16 -8.89 -8.19
CA ALA A 49 -4.43 -9.64 -6.97
C ALA A 49 -3.23 -10.46 -6.47
N ALA A 50 -2.43 -11.04 -7.37
CA ALA A 50 -1.27 -11.84 -6.99
C ALA A 50 -0.17 -10.96 -6.38
N GLY A 51 0.15 -9.83 -7.01
CA GLY A 51 1.09 -8.84 -6.48
C GLY A 51 0.66 -8.30 -5.12
N GLN A 52 -0.62 -7.95 -4.98
CA GLN A 52 -1.20 -7.45 -3.72
C GLN A 52 -1.21 -8.51 -2.62
N CYS A 53 -1.46 -9.78 -2.94
CA CYS A 53 -1.38 -10.87 -1.98
C CYS A 53 0.03 -11.14 -1.47
N ILE A 54 1.04 -11.00 -2.34
CA ILE A 54 2.44 -11.16 -1.94
C ILE A 54 2.81 -10.11 -0.89
N ILE A 55 2.49 -8.83 -1.12
CA ILE A 55 2.85 -7.76 -0.17
C ILE A 55 2.06 -7.89 1.14
N LEU A 56 0.80 -8.30 1.07
CA LEU A 56 -0.01 -8.59 2.26
C LEU A 56 0.64 -9.68 3.12
N GLY A 57 1.06 -10.78 2.49
CA GLY A 57 1.78 -11.86 3.18
C GLY A 57 3.16 -11.45 3.71
N LYS A 58 3.72 -10.34 3.25
CA LYS A 58 4.97 -9.75 3.76
C LYS A 58 4.74 -8.67 4.83
N GLY A 59 3.49 -8.38 5.20
CA GLY A 59 3.14 -7.40 6.22
C GLY A 59 3.02 -5.96 5.72
N TYR A 60 2.93 -5.75 4.40
CA TYR A 60 2.63 -4.46 3.81
C TYR A 60 1.12 -4.32 3.57
N ALA A 61 0.62 -3.09 3.69
CA ALA A 61 -0.75 -2.77 3.34
C ALA A 61 -0.94 -2.81 1.81
N PRO A 62 -1.95 -3.54 1.31
CA PRO A 62 -2.30 -3.52 -0.10
C PRO A 62 -2.97 -2.19 -0.48
N VAL A 63 -2.85 -1.80 -1.75
CA VAL A 63 -3.42 -0.56 -2.30
C VAL A 63 -4.95 -0.67 -2.44
N GLN A 64 -5.46 -1.89 -2.55
CA GLN A 64 -6.89 -2.21 -2.61
C GLN A 64 -7.18 -3.44 -1.75
N SER A 65 -8.41 -3.58 -1.28
CA SER A 65 -8.84 -4.79 -0.56
C SER A 65 -8.66 -6.00 -1.47
N VAL A 66 -7.90 -6.99 -0.99
CA VAL A 66 -7.58 -8.21 -1.73
C VAL A 66 -8.01 -9.44 -0.92
N SER A 67 -8.64 -10.40 -1.59
CA SER A 67 -8.92 -11.72 -1.01
C SER A 67 -7.84 -12.68 -1.47
N CYS A 68 -6.94 -13.01 -0.56
CA CYS A 68 -5.91 -14.02 -0.79
C CYS A 68 -6.48 -15.37 -0.34
N GLY A 69 -6.63 -16.29 -1.30
CA GLY A 69 -7.17 -17.62 -1.05
C GLY A 69 -6.35 -18.43 -0.06
#